data_AF-A0A932GEE6-F1
#
_entry.id   AF-A0A932GEE6-F1
#
_cell.length_a   1.000
_cell.length_b   1.000
_cell.length_c   1.000
_cell.angle_alpha   90.00
_cell.angle_beta   90.00
_cell.angle_gamma   90.00
#
_symmetry.space_group_name_H-M   'P 1'
#
loop_
_entity.id
_entity.type
_entity.pdbx_description
1 polymer ?
#
loop_
_entity_poly.entity_id
_entity_poly.type
_entity_poly.pdbx_seq_one_letter_code
_entity_poly.pdbx_strand_id
1 'polypeptide(L)' 'MSALNIRIDAGLKRKVEARAKGQGRKLSDQARRYLEIALIAEDNPDLPFGFIEGILEAKAEREAGLLEPLDWSVE' A
#
# COMPACT_ATOMS: atom_id res chain seq x y z
N MET A 1 -17.18 -9.47 5.05
CA MET A 1 -16.76 -8.14 4.55
C MET A 1 -17.73 -7.09 5.06
N SER A 2 -17.24 -5.96 5.56
CA SER A 2 -18.06 -4.79 5.93
C SER A 2 -17.76 -3.63 4.99
N ALA A 3 -18.74 -2.74 4.78
CA ALA A 3 -18.60 -1.58 3.89
C ALA A 3 -18.56 -0.29 4.72
N LEU A 4 -17.58 0.57 4.41
CA LEU A 4 -17.45 1.90 5.01
C LEU A 4 -17.76 2.97 3.96
N ASN A 5 -18.79 3.77 4.19
CA ASN A 5 -19.16 4.88 3.31
C ASN A 5 -18.51 6.17 3.82
N ILE A 6 -17.53 6.70 3.07
CA ILE A 6 -16.80 7.91 3.43
C ILE A 6 -17.16 9.04 2.47
N ARG A 7 -17.54 10.20 3.00
CA ARG A 7 -17.67 11.43 2.20
C ARG A 7 -16.30 12.09 2.12
N ILE A 8 -15.85 12.37 0.90
CA ILE A 8 -14.58 13.03 0.63
C ILE A 8 -14.79 14.20 -0.33
N ASP A 9 -13.92 15.20 -0.22
CA ASP A 9 -13.88 16.31 -1.17
C ASP A 9 -13.65 15.82 -2.62
N ALA A 10 -14.24 16.54 -3.58
CA ALA A 10 -14.15 16.21 -5.00
C ALA A 10 -12.71 16.27 -5.53
N GLY A 11 -11.89 17.19 -5.03
CA GLY A 11 -10.47 17.31 -5.38
C GLY A 11 -9.68 16.11 -4.87
N LEU A 12 -9.91 15.68 -3.63
CA LEU A 12 -9.28 14.47 -3.09
C LEU A 12 -9.68 13.23 -3.88
N LYS A 13 -10.97 13.06 -4.19
CA LYS A 13 -11.46 11.93 -5.01
C LYS A 13 -10.73 11.86 -6.35
N ARG A 14 -10.60 12.97 -7.07
CA ARG A 14 -9.90 13.03 -8.38
C ARG A 14 -8.42 12.64 -8.25
N LYS A 15 -7.74 13.08 -7.19
CA LYS A 15 -6.33 12.73 -6.96
C LYS A 15 -6.15 11.23 -6.73
N VAL A 16 -7.00 10.62 -5.90
CA VAL A 16 -6.94 9.18 -5.64
C VAL A 16 -7.28 8.39 -6.90
N GLU A 17 -8.27 8.83 -7.67
CA GLU A 17 -8.66 8.19 -8.94
C GLU A 17 -7.55 8.23 -9.99
N ALA A 18 -6.85 9.37 -10.13
CA ALA A 18 -5.70 9.49 -11.03
C ALA A 18 -4.55 8.56 -10.61
N ARG A 19 -4.24 8.48 -9.31
CA ARG A 19 -3.23 7.56 -8.75
C ARG A 19 -3.60 6.11 -9.01
N ALA A 20 -4.85 5.74 -8.73
CA ALA A 20 -5.37 4.39 -8.94
C ALA A 20 -5.24 3.98 -10.41
N LYS A 21 -5.65 4.86 -11.34
CA LYS A 21 -5.49 4.64 -12.78
C LYS A 21 -4.04 4.43 -13.19
N GLY A 22 -3.12 5.28 -12.69
CA GLY A 22 -1.69 5.16 -12.97
C GLY A 22 -1.07 3.86 -12.46
N GLN A 23 -1.63 3.29 -11.40
CA GLN A 23 -1.17 2.04 -10.78
C GLN A 23 -1.99 0.80 -11.21
N GLY A 24 -2.92 0.95 -12.17
CA GLY A 24 -3.77 -0.15 -12.63
C GLY A 24 -4.75 -0.70 -11.59
N ARG A 25 -5.13 0.10 -10.58
CA ARG A 25 -6.00 -0.31 -9.45
C ARG A 25 -7.39 0.31 -9.56
N LYS A 26 -8.39 -0.32 -8.93
CA LYS A 26 -9.71 0.30 -8.72
C LYS A 26 -9.59 1.41 -7.67
N LEU A 27 -10.47 2.41 -7.74
CA LEU A 27 -10.52 3.52 -6.77
C LEU A 27 -10.68 3.01 -5.32
N SER A 28 -11.55 2.03 -5.09
CA SER A 28 -11.76 1.42 -3.77
C SER A 28 -10.50 0.75 -3.23
N ASP A 29 -9.75 0.07 -4.10
CA ASP A 29 -8.56 -0.69 -3.71
C ASP A 29 -7.43 0.29 -3.37
N GLN A 30 -7.30 1.37 -4.14
CA GLN A 30 -6.35 2.43 -3.82
C GLN A 30 -6.69 3.15 -2.51
N ALA A 31 -7.98 3.44 -2.27
CA ALA A 31 -8.41 4.05 -1.03
C ALA A 31 -8.13 3.15 0.18
N ARG A 32 -8.43 1.84 0.05
CA ARG A 32 -8.10 0.84 1.08
C ARG A 32 -6.60 0.78 1.34
N ARG A 33 -5.76 0.71 0.30
CA ARG A 33 -4.29 0.70 0.41
C ARG A 33 -3.78 1.92 1.17
N TYR A 34 -4.31 3.11 0.88
CA TYR A 34 -3.91 4.31 1.62
C TYR A 34 -4.34 4.29 3.09
N LEU A 35 -5.53 3.77 3.42
CA LEU A 35 -5.97 3.61 4.81
C LEU A 35 -5.08 2.62 5.58
N GLU A 36 -4.72 1.50 4.96
CA GLU A 36 -3.82 0.51 5.55
C GLU A 36 -2.44 1.11 5.85
N ILE A 37 -1.85 1.85 4.90
CA ILE A 37 -0.57 2.54 5.12
C ILE A 37 -0.70 3.63 6.19
N ALA A 38 -1.81 4.37 6.22
CA ALA A 38 -2.01 5.42 7.21
C ALA A 38 -2.03 4.86 8.65
N LEU A 39 -2.68 3.71 8.88
CA LEU A 39 -2.70 3.05 10.19
C LEU A 39 -1.29 2.58 10.59
N ILE A 40 -0.55 1.97 9.66
CA ILE A 40 0.84 1.53 9.92
C ILE A 40 1.73 2.74 10.23
N ALA A 41 1.58 3.84 9.49
CA ALA A 41 2.35 5.06 9.69
C ALA A 41 1.99 5.76 11.01
N GLU A 42 0.73 5.67 11.47
CA GLU A 42 0.32 6.18 12.79
C GLU A 42 1.00 5.39 13.92
N ASP A 43 1.06 4.07 13.81
CA ASP A 43 1.75 3.20 14.77
C ASP A 43 3.29 3.31 14.69
N ASN A 44 3.83 3.68 13.52
CA ASN A 44 5.28 3.72 13.22
C ASN A 44 5.64 5.04 12.50
N PRO A 45 5.65 6.18 13.21
CA PRO A 45 5.72 7.52 12.62
C PRO A 45 7.07 7.84 11.95
N ASP A 46 8.10 7.07 12.25
CA ASP A 46 9.44 7.17 11.69
C ASP A 46 9.58 6.45 10.33
N LEU A 47 8.63 5.58 9.98
CA LEU A 47 8.66 4.83 8.73
C LEU A 47 8.11 5.67 7.56
N PRO A 48 8.91 5.95 6.53
CA PRO A 48 8.43 6.66 5.35
C PRO A 48 7.40 5.83 4.57
N PHE A 49 6.48 6.52 3.90
CA PHE A 49 5.44 5.90 3.07
C PHE A 49 5.97 4.83 2.11
N GLY A 50 7.04 5.14 1.36
CA GLY A 50 7.62 4.20 0.40
C GLY A 50 8.25 2.96 1.05
N PHE A 51 8.75 3.09 2.27
CA PHE A 51 9.28 1.96 3.03
C PHE A 51 8.16 1.02 3.47
N ILE A 52 7.05 1.58 3.95
CA ILE A 52 5.85 0.80 4.29
C ILE A 52 5.31 0.08 3.04
N GLU A 53 5.24 0.77 1.89
CA GLU A 53 4.81 0.14 0.64
C GLU A 53 5.69 -1.05 0.24
N GLY A 54 7.02 -0.90 0.33
CA GLY A 54 7.96 -1.97 0.03
C GLY A 54 7.82 -3.17 0.96
N ILE A 55 7.59 -2.94 2.26
CA ILE A 55 7.33 -4.03 3.21
C ILE A 55 6.04 -4.78 2.86
N LEU A 56 4.97 -4.06 2.51
CA LEU A 56 3.70 -4.69 2.13
C LEU A 56 3.84 -5.52 0.85
N GLU A 57 4.64 -5.05 -0.12
CA GLU A 57 4.98 -5.80 -1.33
C GLU A 57 5.81 -7.05 -1.00
N ALA A 58 6.88 -6.91 -0.22
CA ALA A 58 7.71 -8.04 0.21
C ALA A 58 6.92 -9.10 1.02
N LYS A 59 5.94 -8.67 1.83
CA LYS A 59 5.00 -9.58 2.51
C LYS A 59 4.14 -10.35 1.51
N ALA A 60 3.61 -9.68 0.48
CA ALA A 60 2.83 -10.33 -0.56
C ALA A 60 3.67 -11.33 -1.39
N GLU A 61 4.89 -10.96 -1.74
CA GLU A 61 5.85 -11.84 -2.41
C GLU A 61 6.17 -13.08 -1.56
N ARG A 62 6.38 -12.88 -0.25
CA ARG A 62 6.53 -13.98 0.72
C ARG A 62 5.35 -14.92 0.74
N GLU A 63 4.14 -14.39 0.81
CA GLU A 63 2.91 -15.19 0.82
C GLU A 63 2.69 -15.92 -0.51
N ALA A 64 3.15 -15.34 -1.62
CA ALA A 64 3.14 -15.96 -2.94
C ALA A 64 4.25 -17.00 -3.14
N GLY A 65 5.18 -17.15 -2.18
CA GLY A 65 6.31 -18.08 -2.27
C GLY A 65 7.38 -17.64 -3.26
N LEU A 66 7.49 -16.33 -3.53
CA LEU A 66 8.42 -15.75 -4.50
C LEU A 66 9.76 -15.31 -3.88
N LEU A 67 9.98 -15.55 -2.58
CA LEU A 67 11.25 -15.18 -1.94
C LEU A 67 12.38 -16.07 -2.42
N GLU A 68 13.50 -15.42 -2.74
CA GLU A 68 14.76 -16.09 -3.00
C GLU A 68 15.62 -16.11 -1.73
N PRO A 69 16.34 -17.20 -1.45
CA PRO A 69 17.33 -17.22 -0.38
C PRO A 69 18.41 -16.18 -0.64
N LEU A 70 18.75 -15.40 0.40
CA LEU A 70 19.90 -14.50 0.34
C LEU A 70 21.18 -15.34 0.30
N ASP A 71 21.97 -15.21 -0.78
CA ASP A 71 23.31 -15.79 -0.84
C ASP A 71 24.29 -14.91 -0.07
N TRP A 72 24.80 -15.42 1.05
CA TRP A 72 25.76 -14.74 1.91
C TRP A 72 27.21 -14.89 1.41
N SER A 73 27.45 -15.59 0.30
CA SER A 73 28.78 -15.90 -0.22
C SER A 73 29.36 -14.80 -1.13
N VAL A 74 28.60 -13.72 -1.38
CA VAL A 74 28.96 -12.61 -2.29
C VAL A 74 29.52 -11.37 -1.57
N GLU A 75 29.96 -11.49 -0.31
CA GLU A 75 30.75 -10.44 0.39
C GLU A 75 32.27 -10.63 0.27
#